data_AF-A0A7K3GEW3-F1
#
_entry.id   AF-A0A7K3GEW3-F1
#
_cell.length_a   1.000
_cell.length_b   1.000
_cell.length_c   1.000
_cell.angle_alpha   90.00
_cell.angle_beta   90.00
_cell.angle_gamma   90.00
#
_symmetry.space_group_name_H-M   'P 1'
#
loop_
_entity.id
_entity.type
_entity.pdbx_description
1 polymer ?
#
loop_
_entity_poly.entity_id
_entity_poly.type
_entity_poly.pdbx_seq_one_letter_code
_entity_poly.pdbx_strand_id
1 'polypeptide(L)'
;MLLAGTASADTPAPRPATEKPAPAAEPLKRVLPPYEGTARATGASDAGTAPRSDLDGDGRGDLIYRVGGTVYTTTTQNQGSEFSGFNEFAEDIIPLGDQDGNGSGPEVLTVSKFGAVTLYGDASPSYAYQRWSGAGWQIYNKIFSPGDISGDGRADVLARTPSGELWVYVSTGTYDAPFHARQKVGNGWGVYDHLIGLGDSDGDGRGDFLARTPSGVLFYYGSTGSPYSVKARKQVGYGWQEYNQIVGIDDDNGNGIPDLLARGSDGTLWEYFGTGSGHFTARKQVGSQWGGAYQIGGAGNVPAHGKEGLLARDKAGSLYWYNTLGTGRLSPRDQLGETGEALGATLYEVNSLDRDSVSDTLQIFQGGLYSMNAYLGSGWGAINLIAGPGDLNGDGTGDFVARDKSGVLWLYRSNYDGTALHARVRVGGGWDSYNAIVGSGDYTGDGRNDLVARDRSGVLWLYPGTGQAGAPFHARVKVGGGWNSYTKLAAPGDITGDGKGDLVAVNSGGELFRYSGTGEKGTPFKPRVSIGYGYQTYNNLY
;
A
#
# COMPACT_ATOMS: atom_id res chain seq x y z
N MET A 1 46.91 -9.53 -51.07
CA MET A 1 45.46 -9.74 -50.91
C MET A 1 45.24 -10.12 -49.45
N LEU A 2 45.09 -9.13 -48.57
CA LEU A 2 44.61 -9.35 -47.19
C LEU A 2 43.27 -8.62 -47.11
N LEU A 3 42.18 -9.37 -47.02
CA LEU A 3 40.84 -8.85 -46.79
C LEU A 3 40.74 -8.44 -45.32
N ALA A 4 40.53 -7.15 -45.09
CA ALA A 4 40.11 -6.64 -43.79
C ALA A 4 38.66 -7.12 -43.54
N GLY A 5 38.47 -7.94 -42.52
CA GLY A 5 37.14 -8.27 -42.01
C GLY A 5 36.50 -7.00 -41.43
N THR A 6 35.27 -6.71 -41.85
CA THR A 6 34.45 -5.66 -41.25
C THR A 6 34.25 -5.99 -39.78
N ALA A 7 34.64 -5.07 -38.89
CA ALA A 7 34.25 -5.13 -37.49
C ALA A 7 32.71 -5.16 -37.43
N SER A 8 32.16 -6.31 -37.03
CA SER A 8 30.78 -6.36 -36.54
C SER A 8 30.76 -5.49 -35.29
N ALA A 9 30.14 -4.32 -35.38
CA ALA A 9 29.71 -3.61 -34.19
C ALA A 9 28.67 -4.52 -33.53
N ASP A 10 29.11 -5.32 -32.56
CA ASP A 10 28.18 -6.00 -31.68
C ASP A 10 27.20 -4.93 -31.19
N THR A 11 25.92 -5.13 -31.50
CA THR A 11 24.87 -4.23 -31.04
C THR A 11 25.01 -4.22 -29.52
N PRO A 12 25.33 -3.08 -28.89
CA PRO A 12 25.52 -3.04 -27.45
C PRO A 12 24.30 -3.67 -26.80
N ALA A 13 24.52 -4.57 -25.84
CA ALA A 13 23.41 -5.05 -25.03
C ALA A 13 22.66 -3.79 -24.52
N PRO A 14 21.32 -3.75 -24.66
CA PRO A 14 20.55 -2.65 -24.08
C PRO A 14 20.89 -2.60 -22.58
N ARG A 15 20.88 -1.38 -22.04
CA ARG A 15 21.12 -1.20 -20.60
C ARG A 15 20.12 -2.09 -19.83
N PRO A 16 20.54 -2.68 -18.68
CA PRO A 16 19.59 -3.23 -17.72
C PRO A 16 18.45 -2.23 -17.51
N ALA A 17 17.24 -2.73 -17.30
CA ALA A 17 15.98 -2.00 -17.46
C ALA A 17 16.01 -0.52 -17.03
N THR A 18 15.34 0.35 -17.81
CA THR A 18 15.41 1.81 -17.63
C THR A 18 15.04 2.23 -16.21
N GLU A 19 15.93 2.98 -15.55
CA GLU A 19 15.71 3.51 -14.22
C GLU A 19 14.46 4.40 -14.19
N LYS A 20 13.62 4.15 -13.20
CA LYS A 20 12.40 4.93 -12.97
C LYS A 20 12.77 6.31 -12.43
N PRO A 21 11.96 7.34 -12.68
CA PRO A 21 12.19 8.64 -12.08
C PRO A 21 12.05 8.49 -10.57
N ALA A 22 13.05 8.94 -9.83
CA ALA A 22 12.86 9.18 -8.40
C ALA A 22 11.68 10.16 -8.24
N PRO A 23 10.68 9.84 -7.42
CA PRO A 23 9.57 10.74 -7.19
C PRO A 23 10.10 12.05 -6.58
N ALA A 24 9.84 13.17 -7.24
CA ALA A 24 10.15 14.49 -6.69
C ALA A 24 9.22 14.74 -5.50
N ALA A 25 9.73 14.63 -4.27
CA ALA A 25 8.94 14.88 -3.07
C ALA A 25 9.64 15.91 -2.18
N GLU A 26 9.15 17.15 -2.23
CA GLU A 26 9.24 18.04 -1.07
C GLU A 26 8.32 17.48 0.03
N PRO A 27 8.67 17.61 1.31
CA PRO A 27 7.80 17.22 2.41
C PRO A 27 6.42 17.90 2.28
N LEU A 28 5.35 17.11 2.40
CA LEU A 28 3.98 17.61 2.39
C LEU A 28 3.74 18.44 3.64
N LYS A 29 3.03 19.55 3.46
CA LYS A 29 2.69 20.48 4.53
C LYS A 29 1.19 20.45 4.81
N ARG A 30 0.82 20.58 6.08
CA ARG A 30 -0.55 20.82 6.51
C ARG A 30 -0.67 22.17 7.22
N VAL A 31 -1.85 22.78 7.14
CA VAL A 31 -2.21 23.94 7.95
C VAL A 31 -2.63 23.43 9.32
N LEU A 32 -1.98 23.90 10.38
CA LEU A 32 -2.25 23.43 11.72
C LEU A 32 -3.36 24.23 12.39
N PRO A 33 -4.14 23.61 13.29
CA PRO A 33 -5.09 24.32 14.10
C PRO A 33 -4.39 25.23 15.11
N PRO A 34 -5.03 26.36 15.50
CA PRO A 34 -4.63 27.10 16.69
C PRO A 34 -4.60 26.17 17.91
N TYR A 35 -3.60 26.35 18.76
CA TYR A 35 -3.52 25.65 20.04
C TYR A 35 -4.49 26.30 21.03
N GLU A 36 -5.46 25.53 21.54
CA GLU A 36 -6.49 25.99 22.46
C GLU A 36 -6.02 25.91 23.94
N GLY A 37 -5.01 25.08 24.21
CA GLY A 37 -4.46 24.84 25.56
C GLY A 37 -5.41 24.02 26.44
N THR A 38 -4.87 23.43 27.52
CA THR A 38 -5.57 22.50 28.41
C THR A 38 -6.67 23.19 29.22
N ALA A 39 -7.81 23.47 28.60
CA ALA A 39 -9.02 23.94 29.27
C ALA A 39 -9.92 22.75 29.66
N ARG A 40 -9.38 21.74 30.34
CA ARG A 40 -10.21 20.81 31.12
C ARG A 40 -10.27 21.32 32.57
N ALA A 41 -11.49 21.48 33.05
CA ALA A 41 -11.81 22.04 34.36
C ALA A 41 -11.00 21.37 35.48
N THR A 42 -10.50 22.21 36.39
CA THR A 42 -9.79 21.86 37.62
C THR A 42 -10.42 20.65 38.33
N GLY A 43 -9.73 19.50 38.33
CA GLY A 43 -10.15 18.33 39.11
C GLY A 43 -9.60 16.97 38.70
N ALA A 44 -9.01 16.81 37.51
CA ALA A 44 -8.28 15.59 37.14
C ALA A 44 -6.78 15.77 37.43
N SER A 45 -6.18 14.81 38.13
CA SER A 45 -4.73 14.64 38.10
C SER A 45 -4.28 14.28 36.69
N ASP A 46 -3.00 14.51 36.45
CA ASP A 46 -2.18 13.89 35.40
C ASP A 46 -2.05 14.67 34.09
N ALA A 47 -0.80 14.93 33.74
CA ALA A 47 -0.39 15.34 32.41
C ALA A 47 -1.03 14.37 31.41
N GLY A 48 -1.81 14.88 30.45
CA GLY A 48 -2.35 14.04 29.39
C GLY A 48 -1.20 13.27 28.71
N THR A 49 -1.42 12.00 28.40
CA THR A 49 -0.44 11.18 27.67
C THR A 49 -0.10 11.89 26.37
N ALA A 50 1.19 12.09 26.10
CA ALA A 50 1.64 12.73 24.87
C ALA A 50 1.09 11.99 23.64
N PRO A 51 0.80 12.70 22.53
CA PRO A 51 0.41 12.08 21.27
C PRO A 51 1.36 10.96 20.86
N ARG A 52 0.80 9.92 20.24
CA ARG A 52 1.55 8.71 19.88
C ARG A 52 2.63 8.94 18.84
N SER A 53 2.57 10.08 18.15
CA SER A 53 3.53 10.50 17.14
C SER A 53 4.07 11.91 17.44
N ASP A 54 4.28 12.26 18.71
CA ASP A 54 4.96 13.52 19.10
C ASP A 54 6.48 13.37 18.91
N LEU A 55 6.96 13.58 17.69
CA LEU A 55 8.35 13.32 17.30
C LEU A 55 9.29 14.46 17.69
N ASP A 56 8.80 15.69 17.79
CA ASP A 56 9.59 16.86 18.22
C ASP A 56 9.39 17.26 19.69
N GLY A 57 8.52 16.57 20.42
CA GLY A 57 8.31 16.72 21.86
C GLY A 57 7.55 17.98 22.23
N ASP A 58 6.76 18.54 21.31
CA ASP A 58 5.97 19.76 21.54
C ASP A 58 4.61 19.49 22.18
N GLY A 59 4.27 18.21 22.40
CA GLY A 59 3.01 17.77 22.97
C GLY A 59 1.86 17.68 21.97
N ARG A 60 2.13 17.76 20.65
CA ARG A 60 1.14 17.70 19.57
C ARG A 60 1.46 16.54 18.62
N GLY A 61 0.45 16.10 17.87
CA GLY A 61 0.58 14.94 16.99
C GLY A 61 1.26 15.27 15.67
N ASP A 62 2.43 14.68 15.42
CA ASP A 62 3.08 14.74 14.10
C ASP A 62 2.59 13.62 13.17
N LEU A 63 2.93 13.72 11.89
CA LEU A 63 2.61 12.70 10.90
C LEU A 63 3.86 12.00 10.40
N ILE A 64 3.73 10.69 10.21
CA ILE A 64 4.61 9.88 9.40
C ILE A 64 3.85 9.50 8.13
N TYR A 65 4.45 9.63 6.95
CA TYR A 65 3.77 9.31 5.69
C TYR A 65 4.76 8.89 4.59
N ARG A 66 4.29 8.14 3.59
CA ARG A 66 5.12 7.66 2.47
C ARG A 66 4.77 8.37 1.17
N VAL A 67 5.76 8.94 0.49
CA VAL A 67 5.63 9.45 -0.88
C VAL A 67 6.67 8.75 -1.73
N GLY A 68 6.23 8.03 -2.76
CA GLY A 68 7.15 7.50 -3.77
C GLY A 68 8.17 6.50 -3.22
N GLY A 69 7.77 5.64 -2.29
CA GLY A 69 8.62 4.65 -1.63
C GLY A 69 9.28 5.18 -0.35
N THR A 70 9.66 6.45 -0.32
CA THR A 70 10.33 7.09 0.82
C THR A 70 9.35 7.49 1.92
N VAL A 71 9.72 7.25 3.18
CA VAL A 71 8.95 7.69 4.35
C VAL A 71 9.46 9.06 4.81
N TYR A 72 8.55 9.93 5.18
CA TYR A 72 8.79 11.28 5.65
C TYR A 72 8.03 11.54 6.95
N THR A 73 8.44 12.57 7.67
CA THR A 73 7.67 13.15 8.76
C THR A 73 7.23 14.58 8.42
N THR A 74 6.21 15.07 9.11
CA THR A 74 5.90 16.50 9.17
C THR A 74 5.40 16.85 10.56
N THR A 75 6.06 17.83 11.19
CA THR A 75 5.75 18.29 12.55
C THR A 75 4.95 19.58 12.55
N THR A 76 4.51 20.01 13.74
CA THR A 76 3.77 21.26 13.90
C THR A 76 4.56 22.51 13.54
N GLN A 77 5.89 22.43 13.50
CA GLN A 77 6.75 23.53 13.07
C GLN A 77 7.00 23.50 11.55
N ASN A 78 6.29 22.64 10.81
CA ASN A 78 6.62 22.25 9.44
C ASN A 78 8.07 21.81 9.29
N GLN A 79 8.65 21.24 10.36
CA GLN A 79 9.90 20.51 10.29
C GLN A 79 9.57 19.12 9.75
N GLY A 80 10.40 18.60 8.85
CA GLY A 80 10.12 17.33 8.21
C GLY A 80 11.23 16.98 7.24
N SER A 81 11.74 15.77 7.37
CA SER A 81 12.72 15.19 6.47
C SER A 81 12.31 13.77 6.11
N GLU A 82 13.10 13.12 5.28
CA GLU A 82 13.07 11.67 5.19
C GLU A 82 13.18 11.08 6.60
N PHE A 83 12.30 10.14 6.91
CA PHE A 83 12.28 9.39 8.15
C PHE A 83 13.03 8.09 7.93
N SER A 84 14.30 8.11 8.32
CA SER A 84 15.24 7.02 8.07
C SER A 84 15.40 6.12 9.29
N GLY A 85 16.11 5.00 9.12
CA GLY A 85 16.36 4.03 10.19
C GLY A 85 15.61 2.71 10.02
N PHE A 86 14.64 2.63 9.11
CA PHE A 86 13.99 1.37 8.77
C PHE A 86 14.91 0.45 7.96
N ASN A 87 15.11 -0.77 8.44
CA ASN A 87 16.01 -1.75 7.81
C ASN A 87 15.35 -2.58 6.70
N GLU A 88 14.02 -2.53 6.59
CA GLU A 88 13.21 -3.16 5.55
C GLU A 88 12.09 -2.21 5.13
N PHE A 89 11.48 -2.46 3.96
CA PHE A 89 10.27 -1.74 3.57
C PHE A 89 9.14 -2.01 4.57
N ALA A 90 8.65 -0.93 5.21
CA ALA A 90 7.55 -1.00 6.15
C ALA A 90 6.19 -1.07 5.40
N GLU A 91 5.56 -2.23 5.35
CA GLU A 91 4.20 -2.41 4.85
C GLU A 91 3.19 -1.61 5.69
N ASP A 92 3.37 -1.56 7.01
CA ASP A 92 2.59 -0.72 7.91
C ASP A 92 3.50 0.03 8.88
N ILE A 93 3.07 1.21 9.33
CA ILE A 93 3.79 2.10 10.25
C ILE A 93 2.79 2.54 11.33
N ILE A 94 3.04 2.19 12.58
CA ILE A 94 2.11 2.38 13.70
C ILE A 94 2.84 3.17 14.80
N PRO A 95 2.52 4.46 14.98
CA PRO A 95 3.00 5.23 16.13
C PRO A 95 2.42 4.68 17.44
N LEU A 96 3.26 4.57 18.47
CA LEU A 96 2.90 4.02 19.78
C LEU A 96 3.09 5.01 20.93
N GLY A 97 3.67 6.19 20.71
CA GLY A 97 4.03 7.11 21.80
C GLY A 97 5.24 6.61 22.59
N ASP A 98 5.63 7.34 23.63
CA ASP A 98 6.75 6.97 24.52
C ASP A 98 6.37 5.73 25.35
N GLN A 99 6.76 4.58 24.82
CA GLN A 99 6.47 3.27 25.36
C GLN A 99 7.36 2.92 26.52
N ASP A 100 8.55 3.48 26.68
CA ASP A 100 9.44 3.16 27.81
C ASP A 100 9.38 4.19 28.94
N GLY A 101 8.85 5.39 28.66
CA GLY A 101 8.63 6.49 29.59
C GLY A 101 9.90 7.28 29.90
N ASN A 102 10.92 7.20 29.04
CA ASN A 102 12.21 7.85 29.26
C ASN A 102 12.23 9.33 28.79
N GLY A 103 11.22 9.76 28.02
CA GLY A 103 11.08 11.12 27.50
C GLY A 103 11.99 11.49 26.31
N SER A 104 12.63 10.52 25.66
CA SER A 104 13.60 10.73 24.55
C SER A 104 12.93 10.69 23.16
N GLY A 105 11.64 10.38 23.11
CA GLY A 105 10.84 10.34 21.88
C GLY A 105 9.91 9.12 21.88
N PRO A 106 8.95 9.06 20.95
CA PRO A 106 8.00 7.97 20.87
C PRO A 106 8.60 6.72 20.19
N GLU A 107 7.94 5.59 20.39
CA GLU A 107 8.17 4.37 19.63
C GLU A 107 7.28 4.29 18.40
N VAL A 108 7.82 3.69 17.34
CA VAL A 108 7.13 3.38 16.10
C VAL A 108 7.28 1.89 15.81
N LEU A 109 6.17 1.21 15.58
CA LEU A 109 6.15 -0.17 15.13
C LEU A 109 6.03 -0.23 13.61
N THR A 110 6.86 -1.02 12.95
CA THR A 110 6.66 -1.34 11.54
C THR A 110 6.37 -2.82 11.35
N VAL A 111 5.60 -3.14 10.32
CA VAL A 111 5.44 -4.52 9.85
C VAL A 111 5.91 -4.62 8.42
N SER A 112 6.64 -5.68 8.07
CA SER A 112 7.07 -5.97 6.70
C SER A 112 6.24 -7.09 6.08
N LYS A 113 6.30 -7.18 4.74
CA LYS A 113 5.58 -8.19 3.95
C LYS A 113 5.98 -9.62 4.30
N PHE A 114 7.22 -9.80 4.73
CA PHE A 114 7.76 -11.08 5.17
C PHE A 114 7.30 -11.47 6.58
N GLY A 115 6.48 -10.62 7.20
CA GLY A 115 5.93 -10.82 8.53
C GLY A 115 6.88 -10.43 9.65
N ALA A 116 7.98 -9.74 9.35
CA ALA A 116 8.80 -9.11 10.38
C ALA A 116 7.98 -7.99 11.04
N VAL A 117 8.05 -7.93 12.36
CA VAL A 117 7.55 -6.81 13.14
C VAL A 117 8.75 -6.20 13.85
N THR A 118 8.92 -4.89 13.75
CA THR A 118 10.11 -4.21 14.28
C THR A 118 9.68 -3.00 15.09
N LEU A 119 10.13 -2.93 16.33
CA LEU A 119 9.96 -1.77 17.19
C LEU A 119 11.17 -0.87 17.04
N TYR A 120 10.91 0.37 16.63
CA TYR A 120 11.87 1.45 16.63
C TYR A 120 11.55 2.38 17.80
N GLY A 121 12.57 2.78 18.56
CA GLY A 121 12.41 3.64 19.74
C GLY A 121 13.25 4.90 19.65
N ASP A 122 12.96 5.83 20.56
CA ASP A 122 13.48 7.21 20.58
C ASP A 122 13.35 7.87 19.20
N ALA A 123 12.16 7.78 18.58
CA ALA A 123 11.93 8.38 17.28
C ALA A 123 12.00 9.91 17.37
N SER A 124 12.58 10.51 16.33
CA SER A 124 12.69 11.95 16.12
C SER A 124 12.12 12.30 14.75
N PRO A 125 12.05 13.58 14.34
CA PRO A 125 11.52 13.93 13.02
C PRO A 125 12.32 13.34 11.84
N SER A 126 13.54 12.84 12.05
CA SER A 126 14.41 12.37 10.96
C SER A 126 14.88 10.92 11.07
N TYR A 127 14.77 10.33 12.26
CA TYR A 127 15.39 9.05 12.56
C TYR A 127 14.71 8.31 13.71
N ALA A 128 14.73 6.99 13.68
CA ALA A 128 14.40 6.14 14.83
C ALA A 128 15.35 4.94 14.94
N TYR A 129 15.60 4.47 16.16
CA TYR A 129 16.55 3.38 16.41
C TYR A 129 15.85 2.03 16.46
N GLN A 130 16.31 1.04 15.70
CA GLN A 130 15.79 -0.31 15.87
C GLN A 130 16.12 -0.83 17.28
N ARG A 131 15.08 -1.18 18.04
CA ARG A 131 15.22 -1.72 19.41
C ARG A 131 14.96 -3.21 19.46
N TRP A 132 13.99 -3.68 18.69
CA TRP A 132 13.55 -5.06 18.73
C TRP A 132 12.96 -5.49 17.39
N SER A 133 13.09 -6.78 17.08
CA SER A 133 12.38 -7.38 15.95
C SER A 133 11.83 -8.76 16.33
N GLY A 134 10.68 -9.09 15.77
CA GLY A 134 10.03 -10.38 15.81
C GLY A 134 9.51 -10.77 14.43
N ALA A 135 8.82 -11.90 14.35
CA ALA A 135 8.28 -12.43 13.09
C ALA A 135 6.88 -13.03 13.27
N GLY A 136 6.22 -13.37 12.17
CA GLY A 136 4.92 -14.06 12.17
C GLY A 136 3.70 -13.14 12.04
N TRP A 137 3.90 -11.86 11.71
CA TRP A 137 2.81 -10.87 11.65
C TRP A 137 2.10 -10.79 10.29
N GLN A 138 2.58 -11.51 9.27
CA GLN A 138 1.94 -11.62 7.94
C GLN A 138 0.55 -12.27 7.95
N ILE A 139 0.09 -12.72 9.12
CA ILE A 139 -1.26 -13.25 9.36
C ILE A 139 -2.31 -12.14 9.56
N TYR A 140 -1.88 -10.89 9.72
CA TYR A 140 -2.72 -9.73 9.96
C TYR A 140 -2.88 -8.89 8.70
N ASN A 141 -4.04 -8.25 8.54
CA ASN A 141 -4.32 -7.35 7.41
C ASN A 141 -4.72 -5.93 7.84
N LYS A 142 -4.81 -5.68 9.15
CA LYS A 142 -5.00 -4.36 9.76
C LYS A 142 -4.30 -4.34 11.11
N ILE A 143 -3.46 -3.36 11.34
CA ILE A 143 -2.75 -3.15 12.61
C ILE A 143 -2.86 -1.68 12.95
N PHE A 144 -3.19 -1.37 14.20
CA PHE A 144 -3.32 -0.01 14.69
C PHE A 144 -3.14 0.00 16.20
N SER A 145 -2.79 1.15 16.76
CA SER A 145 -2.87 1.36 18.20
C SER A 145 -4.18 2.05 18.54
N PRO A 146 -4.97 1.65 19.54
CA PRO A 146 -6.06 2.46 20.07
C PRO A 146 -5.59 3.52 21.09
N GLY A 147 -4.30 3.57 21.44
CA GLY A 147 -3.84 4.19 22.68
C GLY A 147 -3.78 3.16 23.82
N ASP A 148 -3.80 3.63 25.06
CA ASP A 148 -3.71 2.79 26.26
C ASP A 148 -5.04 2.12 26.59
N ILE A 149 -5.39 1.03 25.90
CA ILE A 149 -6.66 0.34 26.16
C ILE A 149 -6.62 -0.46 27.46
N SER A 150 -5.42 -0.86 27.90
CA SER A 150 -5.17 -1.63 29.13
C SER A 150 -5.27 -0.80 30.41
N GLY A 151 -5.07 0.52 30.33
CA GLY A 151 -5.03 1.48 31.42
C GLY A 151 -3.73 1.43 32.23
N ASP A 152 -2.63 1.01 31.63
CA ASP A 152 -1.31 0.89 32.28
C ASP A 152 -0.37 2.08 31.99
N GLY A 153 -0.87 3.08 31.27
CA GLY A 153 -0.16 4.29 30.85
C GLY A 153 0.57 4.15 29.52
N ARG A 154 0.49 3.00 28.82
CA ARG A 154 1.23 2.76 27.58
C ARG A 154 0.27 2.44 26.44
N ALA A 155 0.54 2.95 25.24
CA ALA A 155 -0.30 2.60 24.10
C ALA A 155 -0.14 1.12 23.72
N ASP A 156 -1.26 0.46 23.46
CA ASP A 156 -1.31 -0.94 23.07
C ASP A 156 -1.44 -1.10 21.56
N VAL A 157 -1.41 -2.35 21.07
CA VAL A 157 -1.62 -2.68 19.65
C VAL A 157 -2.80 -3.61 19.46
N LEU A 158 -3.67 -3.28 18.51
CA LEU A 158 -4.75 -4.13 18.02
C LEU A 158 -4.41 -4.60 16.60
N ALA A 159 -4.62 -5.88 16.33
CA ALA A 159 -4.33 -6.49 15.04
C ALA A 159 -5.46 -7.42 14.60
N ARG A 160 -5.90 -7.27 13.34
CA ARG A 160 -7.01 -8.02 12.75
C ARG A 160 -6.51 -9.01 11.70
N THR A 161 -6.99 -10.25 11.76
CA THR A 161 -6.75 -11.24 10.69
C THR A 161 -7.72 -11.01 9.52
N PRO A 162 -7.41 -11.51 8.30
CA PRO A 162 -8.34 -11.46 7.16
C PRO A 162 -9.73 -12.05 7.47
N SER A 163 -9.80 -13.08 8.31
CA SER A 163 -11.07 -13.69 8.74
C SER A 163 -11.90 -12.84 9.72
N GLY A 164 -11.37 -11.69 10.17
CA GLY A 164 -12.07 -10.77 11.07
C GLY A 164 -11.93 -11.11 12.56
N GLU A 165 -10.93 -11.89 12.95
CA GLU A 165 -10.54 -12.00 14.36
C GLU A 165 -9.73 -10.77 14.76
N LEU A 166 -10.07 -10.13 15.87
CA LEU A 166 -9.33 -9.02 16.44
C LEU A 166 -8.57 -9.50 17.68
N TRP A 167 -7.29 -9.15 17.74
CA TRP A 167 -6.36 -9.51 18.80
C TRP A 167 -5.74 -8.26 19.40
N VAL A 168 -5.48 -8.28 20.70
CA VAL A 168 -4.74 -7.24 21.43
C VAL A 168 -3.37 -7.76 21.82
N TYR A 169 -2.38 -6.88 21.71
CA TYR A 169 -1.01 -7.01 22.20
C TYR A 169 -0.82 -5.88 23.21
N VAL A 170 -0.87 -6.24 24.49
CA VAL A 170 -0.65 -5.28 25.57
C VAL A 170 0.85 -5.00 25.67
N SER A 171 1.22 -3.74 25.68
CA SER A 171 2.60 -3.30 25.73
C SER A 171 3.22 -3.59 27.10
N THR A 172 4.51 -3.92 27.14
CA THR A 172 5.24 -4.11 28.41
C THR A 172 6.06 -2.89 28.81
N GLY A 173 6.28 -1.98 27.85
CA GLY A 173 7.20 -0.86 27.94
C GLY A 173 8.67 -1.23 28.03
N THR A 174 9.05 -2.42 27.56
CA THR A 174 10.44 -2.88 27.52
C THR A 174 10.82 -3.35 26.13
N TYR A 175 12.05 -3.07 25.69
CA TYR A 175 12.48 -3.47 24.35
C TYR A 175 12.72 -4.98 24.19
N ASP A 176 13.14 -5.69 25.24
CA ASP A 176 13.46 -7.13 25.13
C ASP A 176 12.21 -8.00 24.88
N ALA A 177 11.05 -7.54 25.34
CA ALA A 177 9.78 -8.23 25.18
C ALA A 177 8.65 -7.19 25.09
N PRO A 178 8.51 -6.47 23.96
CA PRO A 178 7.66 -5.27 23.88
C PRO A 178 6.18 -5.53 24.08
N PHE A 179 5.73 -6.78 23.87
CA PHE A 179 4.33 -7.16 24.04
C PHE A 179 4.19 -8.40 24.92
N HIS A 180 3.12 -8.42 25.72
CA HIS A 180 2.61 -9.65 26.29
C HIS A 180 2.08 -10.60 25.20
N ALA A 181 1.84 -11.86 25.59
CA ALA A 181 1.19 -12.81 24.70
C ALA A 181 -0.18 -12.29 24.24
N ARG A 182 -0.42 -12.29 22.93
CA ARG A 182 -1.66 -11.77 22.35
C ARG A 182 -2.89 -12.45 22.94
N GLN A 183 -3.98 -11.69 23.08
CA GLN A 183 -5.27 -12.22 23.47
C GLN A 183 -6.36 -11.81 22.48
N LYS A 184 -7.35 -12.67 22.30
CA LYS A 184 -8.43 -12.42 21.35
C LYS A 184 -9.45 -11.47 21.98
N VAL A 185 -9.73 -10.36 21.30
CA VAL A 185 -10.78 -9.40 21.66
C VAL A 185 -12.14 -9.87 21.15
N GLY A 186 -12.20 -10.40 19.92
CA GLY A 186 -13.44 -10.93 19.37
C GLY A 186 -13.36 -11.33 17.89
N ASN A 187 -14.50 -11.70 17.33
CA ASN A 187 -14.66 -12.08 15.92
C ASN A 187 -15.62 -11.12 15.21
N GLY A 188 -15.72 -11.22 13.88
CA GLY A 188 -16.69 -10.46 13.08
C GLY A 188 -16.21 -9.06 12.66
N TRP A 189 -14.94 -8.73 12.90
CA TRP A 189 -14.34 -7.44 12.53
C TRP A 189 -14.02 -7.32 11.04
N GLY A 190 -14.23 -8.38 10.26
CA GLY A 190 -14.07 -8.38 8.80
C GLY A 190 -15.11 -7.54 8.05
N VAL A 191 -16.18 -7.09 8.73
CA VAL A 191 -17.21 -6.21 8.15
C VAL A 191 -16.74 -4.76 7.97
N TYR A 192 -15.59 -4.41 8.53
CA TYR A 192 -15.03 -3.06 8.51
C TYR A 192 -13.86 -2.98 7.52
N ASP A 193 -13.78 -1.89 6.76
CA ASP A 193 -12.66 -1.64 5.85
C ASP A 193 -11.56 -0.77 6.50
N HIS A 194 -11.91 -0.01 7.54
CA HIS A 194 -10.97 0.72 8.39
C HIS A 194 -11.19 0.44 9.86
N LEU A 195 -10.08 0.35 10.61
CA LEU A 195 -10.02 0.37 12.06
C LEU A 195 -9.01 1.48 12.41
N ILE A 196 -9.46 2.51 13.10
CA ILE A 196 -8.70 3.74 13.32
C ILE A 196 -8.51 3.95 14.82
N GLY A 197 -7.26 3.96 15.25
CA GLY A 197 -6.91 4.31 16.61
C GLY A 197 -7.24 5.75 16.96
N LEU A 198 -7.96 5.98 18.05
CA LEU A 198 -8.40 7.31 18.42
C LEU A 198 -7.71 7.85 19.68
N GLY A 199 -7.13 7.02 20.55
CA GLY A 199 -6.71 7.49 21.88
C GLY A 199 -7.93 7.65 22.81
N ASP A 200 -7.76 8.32 23.96
CA ASP A 200 -8.85 8.50 24.94
C ASP A 200 -9.84 9.58 24.50
N SER A 201 -10.91 9.17 23.83
CA SER A 201 -11.90 10.08 23.27
C SER A 201 -13.06 10.36 24.22
N ASP A 202 -13.42 9.44 25.12
CA ASP A 202 -14.47 9.68 26.11
C ASP A 202 -13.95 10.19 27.47
N GLY A 203 -12.64 10.28 27.64
CA GLY A 203 -11.97 10.83 28.81
C GLY A 203 -11.97 9.88 29.99
N ASP A 204 -12.08 8.57 29.75
CA ASP A 204 -12.05 7.51 30.76
C ASP A 204 -10.64 7.02 31.10
N GLY A 205 -9.62 7.66 30.53
CA GLY A 205 -8.21 7.37 30.72
C GLY A 205 -7.72 6.19 29.89
N ARG A 206 -8.50 5.71 28.90
CA ARG A 206 -8.19 4.52 28.12
C ARG A 206 -8.35 4.77 26.64
N GLY A 207 -7.59 4.03 25.84
CA GLY A 207 -7.62 4.09 24.40
C GLY A 207 -8.95 3.60 23.80
N ASP A 208 -9.49 4.39 22.88
CA ASP A 208 -10.66 4.12 22.08
C ASP A 208 -10.31 4.01 20.59
N PHE A 209 -11.27 3.55 19.79
CA PHE A 209 -11.08 3.49 18.34
C PHE A 209 -12.39 3.58 17.56
N LEU A 210 -12.24 3.82 16.27
CA LEU A 210 -13.33 3.86 15.30
C LEU A 210 -13.23 2.68 14.34
N ALA A 211 -14.38 2.27 13.83
CA ALA A 211 -14.48 1.30 12.74
C ALA A 211 -15.39 1.83 11.63
N ARG A 212 -14.91 1.78 10.40
CA ARG A 212 -15.68 2.20 9.22
C ARG A 212 -16.15 0.99 8.43
N THR A 213 -17.41 1.02 8.03
CA THR A 213 -17.96 0.06 7.05
C THR A 213 -17.64 0.51 5.62
N PRO A 214 -17.62 -0.41 4.63
CA PRO A 214 -17.43 -0.03 3.22
C PRO A 214 -18.44 0.99 2.68
N SER A 215 -19.65 1.06 3.27
CA SER A 215 -20.67 2.07 2.93
C SER A 215 -20.46 3.43 3.61
N GLY A 216 -19.41 3.56 4.41
CA GLY A 216 -19.01 4.80 5.08
C GLY A 216 -19.75 5.12 6.36
N VAL A 217 -20.45 4.15 6.96
CA VAL A 217 -20.94 4.29 8.34
C VAL A 217 -19.76 4.14 9.30
N LEU A 218 -19.63 5.10 10.22
CA LEU A 218 -18.57 5.15 11.22
C LEU A 218 -19.12 4.76 12.59
N PHE A 219 -18.46 3.83 13.25
CA PHE A 219 -18.80 3.35 14.58
C PHE A 219 -17.67 3.64 15.56
N TYR A 220 -18.04 4.12 16.75
CA TYR A 220 -17.18 4.28 17.91
C TYR A 220 -17.20 3.04 18.82
N TYR A 221 -16.03 2.68 19.31
CA TYR A 221 -15.79 1.62 20.28
C TYR A 221 -14.95 2.18 21.43
N GLY A 222 -15.55 2.22 22.62
CA GLY A 222 -14.81 2.60 23.83
C GLY A 222 -14.36 1.41 24.67
N SER A 223 -13.45 1.65 25.61
CA SER A 223 -12.92 0.61 26.50
C SER A 223 -13.96 0.07 27.49
N THR A 224 -13.88 -1.22 27.84
CA THR A 224 -14.68 -1.81 28.94
C THR A 224 -13.98 -1.71 30.31
N GLY A 225 -12.80 -1.09 30.37
CA GLY A 225 -11.87 -1.21 31.50
C GLY A 225 -11.01 -2.48 31.44
N SER A 226 -11.16 -3.28 30.39
CA SER A 226 -10.36 -4.47 30.08
C SER A 226 -9.86 -4.37 28.64
N PRO A 227 -8.57 -4.65 28.36
CA PRO A 227 -8.04 -4.66 27.00
C PRO A 227 -8.60 -5.80 26.14
N TYR A 228 -9.26 -6.79 26.77
CA TYR A 228 -9.74 -7.99 26.09
C TYR A 228 -11.19 -7.87 25.59
N SER A 229 -11.86 -6.75 25.83
CA SER A 229 -13.23 -6.52 25.38
C SER A 229 -13.53 -5.03 25.16
N VAL A 230 -14.44 -4.75 24.23
CA VAL A 230 -14.84 -3.38 23.87
C VAL A 230 -16.32 -3.16 24.16
N LYS A 231 -16.70 -1.91 24.45
CA LYS A 231 -18.10 -1.52 24.65
C LYS A 231 -18.91 -1.82 23.38
N ALA A 232 -20.22 -1.91 23.52
CA ALA A 232 -21.11 -2.01 22.36
C ALA A 232 -20.91 -0.81 21.43
N ARG A 233 -20.81 -1.07 20.13
CA ARG A 233 -20.56 -0.05 19.10
C ARG A 233 -21.64 1.04 19.12
N LYS A 234 -21.24 2.30 18.93
CA LYS A 234 -22.14 3.44 18.74
C LYS A 234 -21.94 4.01 17.35
N GLN A 235 -23.01 4.25 16.59
CA GLN A 235 -22.87 4.93 15.31
C GLN A 235 -22.62 6.42 15.57
N VAL A 236 -21.54 6.96 15.01
CA VAL A 236 -21.11 8.36 15.22
C VAL A 236 -21.03 9.16 13.94
N GLY A 237 -21.16 8.51 12.78
CA GLY A 237 -21.17 9.19 11.49
C GLY A 237 -21.61 8.30 10.33
N TYR A 238 -21.81 8.94 9.17
CA TYR A 238 -22.06 8.32 7.87
C TYR A 238 -21.44 9.18 6.77
N GLY A 239 -21.26 8.64 5.57
CA GLY A 239 -20.66 9.37 4.44
C GLY A 239 -19.12 9.27 4.36
N TRP A 240 -18.48 8.53 5.26
CA TRP A 240 -17.03 8.45 5.37
C TRP A 240 -16.34 7.64 4.25
N GLN A 241 -17.10 7.07 3.31
CA GLN A 241 -16.55 6.36 2.14
C GLN A 241 -15.92 7.31 1.10
N GLU A 242 -16.05 8.63 1.28
CA GLU A 242 -15.34 9.63 0.49
C GLU A 242 -13.83 9.69 0.79
N TYR A 243 -13.44 9.17 1.96
CA TYR A 243 -12.05 9.14 2.44
C TYR A 243 -11.40 7.80 2.11
N ASN A 244 -10.17 7.81 1.62
CA ASN A 244 -9.39 6.60 1.40
C ASN A 244 -8.34 6.38 2.49
N GLN A 245 -8.04 7.40 3.29
CA GLN A 245 -7.24 7.30 4.50
C GLN A 245 -7.87 8.10 5.63
N ILE A 246 -7.94 7.49 6.81
CA ILE A 246 -8.44 8.08 8.05
C ILE A 246 -7.46 7.68 9.14
N VAL A 247 -6.96 8.65 9.89
CA VAL A 247 -5.98 8.46 10.96
C VAL A 247 -6.37 9.31 12.17
N GLY A 248 -6.20 8.76 13.38
CA GLY A 248 -6.25 9.57 14.59
C GLY A 248 -4.93 10.31 14.76
N ILE A 249 -4.99 11.62 14.98
CA ILE A 249 -3.82 12.47 15.19
C ILE A 249 -3.62 12.80 16.67
N ASP A 250 -4.37 12.11 17.53
CA ASP A 250 -4.50 12.45 18.95
C ASP A 250 -4.91 13.92 19.11
N ASP A 251 -4.53 14.59 20.20
CA ASP A 251 -5.01 15.94 20.50
C ASP A 251 -4.19 17.01 19.74
N ASP A 252 -4.52 17.27 18.46
CA ASP A 252 -3.79 18.23 17.64
C ASP A 252 -4.07 19.68 18.07
N ASN A 253 -5.26 19.99 18.61
CA ASN A 253 -5.61 21.33 19.08
C ASN A 253 -5.29 21.61 20.57
N GLY A 254 -4.93 20.61 21.37
CA GLY A 254 -4.54 20.75 22.76
C GLY A 254 -5.69 20.84 23.77
N ASN A 255 -6.91 20.43 23.39
CA ASN A 255 -8.10 20.52 24.25
C ASN A 255 -8.32 19.27 25.13
N GLY A 256 -7.45 18.27 25.03
CA GLY A 256 -7.48 16.99 25.73
C GLY A 256 -8.42 15.96 25.11
N ILE A 257 -8.90 16.17 23.88
CA ILE A 257 -9.76 15.24 23.15
C ILE A 257 -9.09 14.93 21.80
N PRO A 258 -8.87 13.66 21.48
CA PRO A 258 -8.31 13.27 20.19
C PRO A 258 -9.11 13.69 18.97
N ASP A 259 -8.37 14.11 17.95
CA ASP A 259 -8.81 14.58 16.66
C ASP A 259 -8.56 13.53 15.56
N LEU A 260 -9.16 13.77 14.38
CA LEU A 260 -8.98 12.94 13.20
C LEU A 260 -8.46 13.74 12.02
N LEU A 261 -7.58 13.11 11.25
CA LEU A 261 -7.28 13.51 9.89
C LEU A 261 -7.91 12.51 8.91
N ALA A 262 -8.47 13.04 7.83
CA ALA A 262 -9.08 12.25 6.77
C ALA A 262 -8.71 12.82 5.40
N ARG A 263 -8.11 11.99 4.55
CA ARG A 263 -7.73 12.39 3.18
C ARG A 263 -8.77 11.89 2.20
N GLY A 264 -9.33 12.83 1.45
CA GLY A 264 -10.31 12.55 0.40
C GLY A 264 -9.68 11.88 -0.81
N SER A 265 -10.49 11.22 -1.61
CA SER A 265 -10.05 10.62 -2.89
C SER A 265 -9.52 11.65 -3.91
N ASP A 266 -9.71 12.95 -3.66
CA ASP A 266 -9.16 14.05 -4.47
C ASP A 266 -7.78 14.51 -4.00
N GLY A 267 -7.26 13.97 -2.90
CA GLY A 267 -5.99 14.36 -2.29
C GLY A 267 -6.10 15.55 -1.32
N THR A 268 -7.31 16.02 -1.02
CA THR A 268 -7.54 17.04 0.00
C THR A 268 -7.44 16.42 1.39
N LEU A 269 -6.64 17.02 2.29
CA LEU A 269 -6.54 16.61 3.69
C LEU A 269 -7.50 17.46 4.54
N TRP A 270 -8.33 16.78 5.32
CA TRP A 270 -9.31 17.36 6.21
C TRP A 270 -9.01 16.98 7.65
N GLU A 271 -9.29 17.92 8.55
CA GLU A 271 -9.21 17.73 9.99
C GLU A 271 -10.59 17.84 10.61
N TYR A 272 -10.84 16.99 11.60
CA TYR A 272 -12.08 16.86 12.35
C TYR A 272 -11.75 16.91 13.84
N PHE A 273 -12.19 17.96 14.53
CA PHE A 273 -11.90 18.09 15.95
C PHE A 273 -12.83 17.22 16.78
N GLY A 274 -12.26 16.50 17.74
CA GLY A 274 -13.00 15.68 18.68
C GLY A 274 -13.93 16.53 19.55
N THR A 275 -15.15 16.05 19.75
CA THR A 275 -16.09 16.59 20.75
C THR A 275 -16.37 15.58 21.88
N GLY A 276 -15.63 14.47 21.86
CA GLY A 276 -15.72 13.37 22.81
C GLY A 276 -16.61 12.21 22.35
N SER A 277 -16.34 11.00 22.88
CA SER A 277 -17.07 9.77 22.55
C SER A 277 -17.14 9.46 21.04
N GLY A 278 -16.08 9.77 20.30
CA GLY A 278 -16.00 9.55 18.85
C GLY A 278 -16.87 10.47 17.98
N HIS A 279 -17.39 11.57 18.53
CA HIS A 279 -18.05 12.63 17.75
C HIS A 279 -17.06 13.72 17.35
N PHE A 280 -17.35 14.38 16.24
CA PHE A 280 -16.45 15.36 15.63
C PHE A 280 -17.18 16.62 15.18
N THR A 281 -16.45 17.73 15.11
CA THR A 281 -16.92 18.98 14.50
C THR A 281 -17.12 18.82 12.98
N ALA A 282 -17.63 19.88 12.33
CA ALA A 282 -17.48 20.00 10.89
C ALA A 282 -15.99 20.00 10.51
N ARG A 283 -15.68 19.39 9.35
CA ARG A 283 -14.31 19.30 8.84
C ARG A 283 -13.73 20.65 8.47
N LYS A 284 -12.44 20.84 8.70
CA LYS A 284 -11.64 21.97 8.18
C LYS A 284 -10.60 21.45 7.19
N GLN A 285 -10.40 22.16 6.09
CA GLN A 285 -9.38 21.79 5.12
C GLN A 285 -8.01 22.20 5.67
N VAL A 286 -7.09 21.25 5.71
CA VAL A 286 -5.72 21.46 6.20
C VAL A 286 -4.65 21.14 5.15
N GLY A 287 -5.02 20.61 3.99
CA GLY A 287 -4.08 20.42 2.87
C GLY A 287 -4.79 20.14 1.55
N SER A 288 -4.10 20.32 0.42
CA SER A 288 -4.67 20.20 -0.94
C SER A 288 -3.84 19.35 -1.91
N GLN A 289 -2.70 18.80 -1.50
CA GLN A 289 -1.79 18.04 -2.36
C GLN A 289 -1.32 16.71 -1.73
N TRP A 290 -2.17 16.12 -0.90
CA TRP A 290 -1.84 14.90 -0.17
C TRP A 290 -2.05 13.62 -0.98
N GLY A 291 -2.43 13.72 -2.26
CA GLY A 291 -2.60 12.56 -3.13
C GLY A 291 -1.32 11.72 -3.25
N GLY A 292 -0.16 12.37 -3.40
CA GLY A 292 1.13 11.67 -3.52
C GLY A 292 1.56 10.89 -2.27
N ALA A 293 0.99 11.16 -1.10
CA ALA A 293 1.21 10.29 0.06
C ALA A 293 0.45 8.98 -0.19
N TYR A 294 1.08 7.82 -0.26
CA TYR A 294 0.35 6.55 -0.45
C TYR A 294 -0.01 5.87 0.86
N GLN A 295 0.63 6.28 1.94
CA GLN A 295 0.40 5.78 3.29
C GLN A 295 0.58 6.93 4.27
N ILE A 296 -0.29 6.99 5.27
CA ILE A 296 -0.11 7.80 6.47
C ILE A 296 -0.02 6.81 7.63
N GLY A 297 1.03 6.90 8.44
CA GLY A 297 1.24 6.04 9.60
C GLY A 297 0.05 6.09 10.55
N GLY A 298 -0.36 4.95 11.09
CA GLY A 298 -1.53 4.82 11.96
C GLY A 298 -2.89 4.73 11.24
N ALA A 299 -2.95 4.92 9.92
CA ALA A 299 -4.20 4.72 9.16
C ALA A 299 -4.60 3.23 9.05
N GLY A 300 -3.66 2.32 9.37
CA GLY A 300 -3.86 0.88 9.34
C GLY A 300 -4.20 0.35 7.94
N ASN A 301 -3.92 1.10 6.86
CA ASN A 301 -4.04 0.58 5.51
C ASN A 301 -2.72 -0.03 5.07
N VAL A 302 -2.76 -1.34 4.84
CA VAL A 302 -1.74 -2.06 4.09
C VAL A 302 -1.88 -1.66 2.62
N PRO A 303 -0.92 -0.92 2.02
CA PRO A 303 -0.99 -0.57 0.61
C PRO A 303 -0.96 -1.84 -0.26
N ALA A 304 -1.64 -1.85 -1.41
CA ALA A 304 -1.46 -2.95 -2.36
C ALA A 304 -0.03 -2.91 -2.92
N HIS A 305 0.63 -4.07 -2.94
CA HIS A 305 2.09 -4.15 -2.94
C HIS A 305 2.74 -4.19 -4.30
N GLY A 306 3.94 -3.61 -4.35
CA GLY A 306 4.94 -3.90 -5.37
C GLY A 306 4.65 -3.31 -6.74
N LYS A 307 3.60 -2.49 -6.91
CA LYS A 307 3.35 -1.70 -8.11
C LYS A 307 2.89 -0.30 -7.75
N GLU A 308 3.69 0.67 -8.15
CA GLU A 308 3.56 2.08 -7.84
C GLU A 308 3.21 2.93 -9.07
N GLY A 309 3.11 2.30 -10.25
CA GLY A 309 2.97 3.02 -11.50
C GLY A 309 2.64 2.18 -12.73
N LEU A 310 2.72 2.86 -13.87
CA LEU A 310 2.60 2.26 -15.21
C LEU A 310 3.79 2.70 -16.06
N LEU A 311 4.31 1.74 -16.82
CA LEU A 311 5.24 2.00 -17.90
C LEU A 311 4.47 2.07 -19.22
N ALA A 312 4.75 3.09 -20.03
CA ALA A 312 4.17 3.23 -21.35
C ALA A 312 5.27 3.36 -22.42
N ARG A 313 5.06 2.74 -23.58
CA ARG A 313 5.91 2.93 -24.76
C ARG A 313 5.10 3.56 -25.87
N ASP A 314 5.55 4.71 -26.35
CA ASP A 314 4.90 5.41 -27.46
C ASP A 314 5.22 4.78 -28.83
N LYS A 315 4.60 5.31 -29.88
CA LYS A 315 4.82 4.86 -31.27
C LYS A 315 6.22 5.15 -31.80
N ALA A 316 6.92 6.13 -31.24
CA ALA A 316 8.31 6.46 -31.60
C ALA A 316 9.33 5.60 -30.83
N GLY A 317 8.90 4.87 -29.80
CA GLY A 317 9.77 4.07 -28.94
C GLY A 317 10.25 4.80 -27.69
N SER A 318 9.72 5.99 -27.38
CA SER A 318 9.99 6.67 -26.11
C SER A 318 9.26 5.96 -24.97
N LEU A 319 9.93 5.86 -23.82
CA LEU A 319 9.36 5.31 -22.61
C LEU A 319 8.86 6.43 -21.71
N TYR A 320 7.73 6.18 -21.04
CA TYR A 320 7.16 7.11 -20.08
C TYR A 320 6.71 6.37 -18.83
N TRP A 321 6.97 6.97 -17.67
CA TRP A 321 6.50 6.52 -16.38
C TRP A 321 5.32 7.36 -15.88
N TYR A 322 4.41 6.70 -15.18
CA TYR A 322 3.27 7.30 -14.51
C TYR A 322 3.19 6.76 -13.08
N ASN A 323 3.27 7.63 -12.08
CA ASN A 323 3.07 7.27 -10.67
C ASN A 323 1.58 7.23 -10.32
N THR A 324 1.21 6.46 -9.30
CA THR A 324 -0.18 6.15 -8.95
C THR A 324 -0.97 7.12 -8.05
N LEU A 325 -0.49 8.25 -7.55
CA LEU A 325 -1.19 9.28 -6.73
C LEU A 325 -2.25 8.92 -5.65
N GLY A 326 -2.58 7.68 -5.30
CA GLY A 326 -3.51 7.33 -4.21
C GLY A 326 -4.86 8.08 -4.23
N THR A 327 -5.32 8.52 -5.41
CA THR A 327 -6.52 9.38 -5.62
C THR A 327 -7.39 8.85 -6.77
N GLY A 328 -7.03 7.68 -7.30
CA GLY A 328 -7.62 7.15 -8.52
C GLY A 328 -7.11 7.82 -9.79
N ARG A 329 -6.04 8.60 -9.71
CA ARG A 329 -5.42 9.27 -10.86
C ARG A 329 -3.96 8.88 -10.99
N LEU A 330 -3.42 9.05 -12.19
CA LEU A 330 -1.99 8.94 -12.45
C LEU A 330 -1.35 10.33 -12.41
N SER A 331 -0.05 10.38 -12.13
CA SER A 331 0.76 11.59 -12.26
C SER A 331 0.80 12.07 -13.72
N PRO A 332 1.26 13.31 -13.97
CA PRO A 332 1.86 13.64 -15.25
C PRO A 332 2.93 12.59 -15.62
N ARG A 333 3.12 12.38 -16.92
CA ARG A 333 4.10 11.41 -17.42
C ARG A 333 5.50 11.99 -17.35
N ASP A 334 6.45 11.17 -16.95
CA ASP A 334 7.87 11.48 -17.02
C ASP A 334 8.53 10.62 -18.09
N GLN A 335 9.33 11.22 -18.97
CA GLN A 335 10.03 10.44 -19.99
C GLN A 335 11.22 9.72 -19.38
N LEU A 336 11.37 8.43 -19.71
CA LEU A 336 12.51 7.63 -19.30
C LEU A 336 13.49 7.50 -20.46
N GLY A 337 14.74 7.87 -20.19
CA GLY A 337 15.84 7.72 -21.14
C GLY A 337 15.63 8.44 -22.47
N GLU A 338 16.40 8.01 -23.46
CA GLU A 338 16.32 8.55 -24.82
C GLU A 338 15.27 7.81 -25.66
N THR A 339 14.66 8.52 -26.62
CA THR A 339 13.73 7.90 -27.56
C THR A 339 14.45 6.79 -28.34
N GLY A 340 13.91 5.58 -28.24
CA GLY A 340 14.40 4.43 -28.98
C GLY A 340 15.39 3.54 -28.23
N GLU A 341 15.80 3.92 -27.01
CA GLU A 341 16.80 3.19 -26.21
C GLU A 341 16.44 1.72 -25.98
N ALA A 342 15.14 1.41 -25.82
CA ALA A 342 14.66 0.05 -25.59
C ALA A 342 14.05 -0.61 -26.86
N LEU A 343 14.29 -0.06 -28.05
CA LEU A 343 13.84 -0.67 -29.30
C LEU A 343 14.55 -2.03 -29.52
N GLY A 344 13.79 -3.00 -30.01
CA GLY A 344 14.27 -4.39 -30.18
C GLY A 344 14.09 -5.28 -28.94
N ALA A 345 13.71 -4.70 -27.80
CA ALA A 345 13.35 -5.45 -26.62
C ALA A 345 11.85 -5.43 -26.33
N THR A 346 11.35 -6.53 -25.77
CA THR A 346 9.98 -6.62 -25.25
C THR A 346 10.03 -6.31 -23.76
N LEU A 347 9.24 -5.33 -23.32
CA LEU A 347 9.19 -4.91 -21.92
C LEU A 347 7.95 -5.47 -21.23
N TYR A 348 8.03 -5.62 -19.92
CA TYR A 348 6.93 -5.97 -19.04
C TYR A 348 7.15 -5.28 -17.69
N GLU A 349 6.06 -4.92 -17.02
CA GLU A 349 6.10 -4.42 -15.65
C GLU A 349 5.50 -5.47 -14.71
N VAL A 350 6.27 -5.89 -13.72
CA VAL A 350 5.87 -6.90 -12.74
C VAL A 350 5.97 -6.33 -11.34
N ASN A 351 5.25 -6.91 -10.38
CA ASN A 351 5.40 -6.50 -8.99
C ASN A 351 6.85 -6.70 -8.52
N SER A 352 7.28 -5.91 -7.54
CA SER A 352 8.63 -5.97 -6.93
C SER A 352 9.07 -7.41 -6.72
N LEU A 353 10.16 -7.79 -7.39
CA LEU A 353 10.79 -9.10 -7.28
C LEU A 353 11.78 -9.14 -6.12
N ASP A 354 11.98 -8.02 -5.43
CA ASP A 354 12.86 -7.91 -4.28
C ASP A 354 12.15 -7.30 -3.07
N ARG A 355 12.93 -6.89 -2.05
CA ARG A 355 12.40 -6.41 -0.76
C ARG A 355 12.11 -4.91 -0.73
N ASP A 356 12.34 -4.18 -1.82
CA ASP A 356 12.18 -2.72 -1.85
C ASP A 356 10.71 -2.26 -2.06
N SER A 357 9.84 -3.19 -2.49
CA SER A 357 8.43 -2.97 -2.80
C SER A 357 8.15 -1.98 -3.94
N VAL A 358 9.13 -1.72 -4.79
CA VAL A 358 9.05 -0.98 -6.06
C VAL A 358 8.96 -2.00 -7.20
N SER A 359 8.08 -1.77 -8.18
CA SER A 359 7.92 -2.73 -9.29
C SER A 359 9.21 -2.93 -10.08
N ASP A 360 9.29 -4.05 -10.79
CA ASP A 360 10.41 -4.34 -11.68
C ASP A 360 9.99 -4.23 -13.13
N THR A 361 10.83 -3.56 -13.92
CA THR A 361 10.74 -3.65 -15.38
C THR A 361 11.57 -4.83 -15.85
N LEU A 362 10.88 -5.80 -16.46
CA LEU A 362 11.50 -6.95 -17.11
C LEU A 362 11.67 -6.71 -18.61
N GLN A 363 12.78 -7.19 -19.15
CA GLN A 363 13.14 -7.04 -20.54
C GLN A 363 13.52 -8.38 -21.16
N ILE A 364 12.82 -8.77 -22.24
CA ILE A 364 13.25 -9.85 -23.12
C ILE A 364 14.02 -9.25 -24.30
N PHE A 365 15.30 -9.60 -24.41
CA PHE A 365 16.18 -9.16 -25.49
C PHE A 365 17.07 -10.32 -25.95
N GLN A 366 17.13 -10.57 -27.26
CA GLN A 366 17.91 -11.65 -27.88
C GLN A 366 17.72 -13.04 -27.21
N GLY A 367 16.52 -13.30 -26.69
CA GLY A 367 16.19 -14.56 -26.00
C GLY A 367 16.67 -14.66 -24.55
N GLY A 368 17.29 -13.61 -24.01
CA GLY A 368 17.58 -13.45 -22.59
C GLY A 368 16.49 -12.66 -21.85
N LEU A 369 16.34 -12.90 -20.55
CA LEU A 369 15.54 -12.07 -19.64
C LEU A 369 16.45 -11.26 -18.75
N TYR A 370 16.14 -9.98 -18.60
CA TYR A 370 16.86 -9.03 -17.77
C TYR A 370 15.88 -8.32 -16.84
N SER A 371 16.28 -8.07 -15.60
CA SER A 371 15.71 -7.04 -14.72
C SER A 371 16.61 -5.81 -14.71
N MET A 372 16.28 -4.79 -13.91
CA MET A 372 17.17 -3.63 -13.71
C MET A 372 18.53 -4.05 -13.14
N ASN A 373 18.56 -5.06 -12.27
CA ASN A 373 19.75 -5.42 -11.50
C ASN A 373 20.43 -6.72 -11.98
N ALA A 374 19.83 -7.50 -12.87
CA ALA A 374 20.36 -8.81 -13.23
C ALA A 374 19.99 -9.35 -14.61
N TYR A 375 20.82 -10.26 -15.10
CA TYR A 375 20.47 -11.21 -16.15
C TYR A 375 19.85 -12.48 -15.52
N LEU A 376 18.58 -12.73 -15.81
CA LEU A 376 17.80 -13.82 -15.20
C LEU A 376 17.83 -15.13 -16.02
N GLY A 377 18.55 -15.14 -17.14
CA GLY A 377 18.84 -16.36 -17.92
C GLY A 377 18.39 -16.31 -19.37
N SER A 378 18.63 -17.42 -20.08
CA SER A 378 18.35 -17.59 -21.51
C SER A 378 17.07 -18.38 -21.78
N GLY A 379 16.66 -18.50 -23.06
CA GLY A 379 15.49 -19.28 -23.49
C GLY A 379 14.17 -18.52 -23.47
N TRP A 380 14.18 -17.24 -23.14
CA TRP A 380 12.99 -16.38 -23.05
C TRP A 380 12.40 -16.00 -24.40
N GLY A 381 13.09 -16.31 -25.51
CA GLY A 381 12.52 -16.24 -26.86
C GLY A 381 11.33 -17.19 -27.07
N ALA A 382 11.09 -18.14 -26.17
CA ALA A 382 9.92 -19.01 -26.17
C ALA A 382 8.66 -18.37 -25.56
N ILE A 383 8.81 -17.26 -24.83
CA ILE A 383 7.73 -16.54 -24.15
C ILE A 383 7.12 -15.48 -25.08
N ASN A 384 5.82 -15.24 -24.97
CA ASN A 384 5.13 -14.18 -25.71
C ASN A 384 4.32 -13.21 -24.84
N LEU A 385 4.23 -13.46 -23.53
CA LEU A 385 3.57 -12.59 -22.57
C LEU A 385 4.13 -12.87 -21.17
N ILE A 386 4.40 -11.81 -20.41
CA ILE A 386 4.60 -11.85 -18.96
C ILE A 386 3.54 -10.96 -18.31
N ALA A 387 3.05 -11.37 -17.14
CA ALA A 387 2.27 -10.54 -16.24
C ALA A 387 2.79 -10.74 -14.82
N GLY A 388 2.95 -9.65 -14.06
CA GLY A 388 3.23 -9.72 -12.63
C GLY A 388 1.94 -9.47 -11.87
N PRO A 389 1.27 -10.51 -11.33
CA PRO A 389 0.08 -10.36 -10.51
C PRO A 389 0.37 -9.98 -9.06
N GLY A 390 1.61 -10.16 -8.59
CA GLY A 390 2.01 -10.02 -7.19
C GLY A 390 2.49 -11.37 -6.63
N ASP A 391 2.59 -11.46 -5.31
CA ASP A 391 2.98 -12.67 -4.57
C ASP A 391 1.90 -13.78 -4.71
N LEU A 392 2.13 -14.76 -5.59
CA LEU A 392 1.21 -15.88 -5.85
C LEU A 392 1.53 -17.12 -5.02
N ASN A 393 2.68 -17.16 -4.34
CA ASN A 393 3.10 -18.29 -3.51
C ASN A 393 3.13 -18.00 -2.01
N GLY A 394 2.80 -16.77 -1.60
CA GLY A 394 2.71 -16.33 -0.22
C GLY A 394 4.06 -16.16 0.49
N ASP A 395 5.13 -15.86 -0.25
CA ASP A 395 6.49 -15.74 0.31
C ASP A 395 6.95 -14.30 0.60
N GLY A 396 6.10 -13.32 0.29
CA GLY A 396 6.34 -11.90 0.54
C GLY A 396 6.97 -11.14 -0.61
N THR A 397 7.46 -11.79 -1.67
CA THR A 397 7.93 -11.13 -2.90
C THR A 397 6.96 -11.29 -4.06
N GLY A 398 7.02 -10.35 -5.00
CA GLY A 398 6.26 -10.44 -6.23
C GLY A 398 6.70 -11.63 -7.08
N ASP A 399 5.71 -12.34 -7.61
CA ASP A 399 5.90 -13.34 -8.66
C ASP A 399 5.52 -12.77 -10.02
N PHE A 400 5.88 -13.51 -11.06
CA PHE A 400 5.29 -13.31 -12.36
C PHE A 400 4.90 -14.61 -13.05
N VAL A 401 3.89 -14.52 -13.89
CA VAL A 401 3.49 -15.60 -14.79
C VAL A 401 3.94 -15.28 -16.20
N ALA A 402 4.45 -16.29 -16.91
CA ALA A 402 4.83 -16.16 -18.31
C ALA A 402 4.11 -17.20 -19.16
N ARG A 403 3.57 -16.75 -20.29
CA ARG A 403 2.94 -17.62 -21.28
C ARG A 403 3.91 -17.90 -22.40
N ASP A 404 4.13 -19.18 -22.66
CA ASP A 404 4.91 -19.60 -23.82
C ASP A 404 4.10 -19.57 -25.13
N LYS A 405 4.80 -19.67 -26.26
CA LYS A 405 4.21 -19.66 -27.60
C LYS A 405 3.27 -20.84 -27.87
N SER A 406 3.30 -21.91 -27.05
CA SER A 406 2.37 -23.04 -27.14
C SER A 406 1.09 -22.85 -26.31
N GLY A 407 0.98 -21.74 -25.58
CA GLY A 407 -0.19 -21.45 -24.75
C GLY A 407 -0.13 -22.08 -23.36
N VAL A 408 1.05 -22.52 -22.89
CA VAL A 408 1.23 -22.94 -21.50
C VAL A 408 1.64 -21.75 -20.65
N LEU A 409 0.97 -21.58 -19.50
CA LEU A 409 1.34 -20.60 -18.49
C LEU A 409 2.23 -21.25 -17.42
N TRP A 410 3.26 -20.53 -17.04
CA TRP A 410 4.27 -20.91 -16.06
C TRP A 410 4.36 -19.83 -14.99
N LEU A 411 4.51 -20.24 -13.73
CA LEU A 411 4.82 -19.35 -12.59
C LEU A 411 6.33 -19.29 -12.38
N TYR A 412 6.85 -18.09 -12.24
CA TYR A 412 8.24 -17.78 -11.92
C TYR A 412 8.27 -16.99 -10.61
N ARG A 413 9.15 -17.43 -9.70
CA ARG A 413 9.33 -16.86 -8.36
C ARG A 413 10.75 -16.31 -8.25
N SER A 414 10.90 -15.14 -7.66
CA SER A 414 12.22 -14.52 -7.45
C SER A 414 12.96 -15.18 -6.29
N ASN A 415 14.26 -14.90 -6.18
CA ASN A 415 15.08 -15.29 -5.03
C ASN A 415 15.06 -14.25 -3.89
N TYR A 416 13.98 -13.48 -3.74
CA TYR A 416 13.83 -12.37 -2.80
C TYR A 416 14.68 -11.11 -3.06
N ASP A 417 15.68 -11.20 -3.93
CA ASP A 417 16.60 -10.10 -4.24
C ASP A 417 16.51 -9.68 -5.72
N GLY A 418 15.52 -10.18 -6.47
CA GLY A 418 15.32 -9.82 -7.90
C GLY A 418 16.45 -10.22 -8.85
N THR A 419 17.43 -11.02 -8.39
CA THR A 419 18.67 -11.35 -9.13
C THR A 419 18.69 -12.74 -9.74
N ALA A 420 17.80 -13.64 -9.29
CA ALA A 420 17.66 -14.99 -9.81
C ALA A 420 16.22 -15.48 -9.69
N LEU A 421 15.91 -16.55 -10.42
CA LEU A 421 14.59 -17.19 -10.41
C LEU A 421 14.69 -18.62 -9.90
N HIS A 422 13.71 -19.04 -9.12
CA HIS A 422 13.52 -20.45 -8.78
C HIS A 422 13.09 -21.27 -10.01
N ALA A 423 13.12 -22.61 -9.86
CA ALA A 423 12.54 -23.49 -10.86
C ALA A 423 11.06 -23.13 -11.10
N ARG A 424 10.73 -22.90 -12.37
CA ARG A 424 9.37 -22.53 -12.80
C ARG A 424 8.37 -23.63 -12.48
N VAL A 425 7.15 -23.24 -12.12
CA VAL A 425 6.04 -24.16 -11.86
C VAL A 425 5.06 -24.11 -13.03
N ARG A 426 4.61 -25.26 -13.50
CA ARG A 426 3.62 -25.33 -14.59
C ARG A 426 2.23 -25.01 -14.03
N VAL A 427 1.61 -23.94 -14.53
CA VAL A 427 0.21 -23.62 -14.19
C VAL A 427 -0.75 -24.45 -15.04
N GLY A 428 -0.55 -24.49 -16.36
CA GLY A 428 -1.39 -25.28 -17.27
C GLY A 428 -1.37 -24.79 -18.72
N GLY A 429 -1.99 -25.55 -19.62
CA GLY A 429 -2.17 -25.19 -21.04
C GLY A 429 -3.49 -24.44 -21.31
N GLY A 430 -3.70 -24.02 -22.56
CA GLY A 430 -4.94 -23.37 -23.01
C GLY A 430 -4.99 -21.85 -22.76
N TRP A 431 -3.88 -21.25 -22.32
CA TRP A 431 -3.80 -19.81 -22.07
C TRP A 431 -3.67 -18.97 -23.35
N ASP A 432 -3.52 -19.60 -24.50
CA ASP A 432 -3.62 -18.99 -25.82
C ASP A 432 -5.05 -18.51 -26.16
N SER A 433 -6.06 -18.96 -25.41
CA SER A 433 -7.43 -18.40 -25.45
C SER A 433 -7.52 -16.94 -25.01
N TYR A 434 -6.50 -16.46 -24.29
CA TYR A 434 -6.41 -15.09 -23.76
C TYR A 434 -5.58 -14.19 -24.67
N ASN A 435 -6.00 -12.93 -24.84
CA ASN A 435 -5.21 -11.93 -25.59
C ASN A 435 -4.67 -10.81 -24.70
N ALA A 436 -5.07 -10.76 -23.43
CA ALA A 436 -4.47 -9.93 -22.39
C ALA A 436 -4.52 -10.69 -21.06
N ILE A 437 -3.44 -10.59 -20.30
CA ILE A 437 -3.27 -11.18 -18.97
C ILE A 437 -2.54 -10.12 -18.16
N VAL A 438 -3.14 -9.64 -17.07
CA VAL A 438 -2.60 -8.60 -16.19
C VAL A 438 -3.06 -8.86 -14.75
N GLY A 439 -2.40 -8.28 -13.75
CA GLY A 439 -2.79 -8.34 -12.34
C GLY A 439 -1.89 -7.42 -11.52
N SER A 440 -2.33 -7.00 -10.35
CA SER A 440 -1.52 -6.14 -9.47
C SER A 440 -2.08 -6.06 -8.05
N GLY A 441 -2.41 -7.20 -7.43
CA GLY A 441 -2.98 -7.18 -6.08
C GLY A 441 -4.17 -8.11 -5.89
N ASP A 442 -4.79 -7.95 -4.73
CA ASP A 442 -5.98 -8.68 -4.30
C ASP A 442 -7.26 -8.00 -4.81
N TYR A 443 -8.02 -8.69 -5.67
CA TYR A 443 -9.32 -8.29 -6.17
C TYR A 443 -10.48 -8.99 -5.43
N THR A 444 -10.19 -9.96 -4.55
CA THR A 444 -11.18 -10.76 -3.82
C THR A 444 -11.32 -10.41 -2.34
N GLY A 445 -10.39 -9.65 -1.78
CA GLY A 445 -10.36 -9.20 -0.38
C GLY A 445 -9.88 -10.25 0.61
N ASP A 446 -9.28 -11.35 0.15
CA ASP A 446 -8.82 -12.46 1.00
C ASP A 446 -7.34 -12.36 1.43
N GLY A 447 -6.66 -11.29 1.01
CA GLY A 447 -5.26 -11.01 1.28
C GLY A 447 -4.28 -11.68 0.31
N ARG A 448 -4.75 -12.28 -0.79
CA ARG A 448 -3.92 -12.98 -1.78
C ARG A 448 -3.97 -12.26 -3.12
N ASN A 449 -2.85 -12.29 -3.85
CA ASN A 449 -2.78 -11.65 -5.16
C ASN A 449 -3.52 -12.44 -6.22
N ASP A 450 -4.21 -11.72 -7.10
CA ASP A 450 -5.08 -12.25 -8.12
C ASP A 450 -4.61 -11.88 -9.53
N LEU A 451 -5.17 -12.55 -10.53
CA LEU A 451 -4.91 -12.27 -11.94
C LEU A 451 -6.22 -12.01 -12.69
N VAL A 452 -6.21 -11.09 -13.65
CA VAL A 452 -7.30 -10.92 -14.61
C VAL A 452 -6.84 -11.20 -16.03
N ALA A 453 -7.70 -11.86 -16.81
CA ALA A 453 -7.39 -12.23 -18.17
C ALA A 453 -8.58 -12.00 -19.10
N ARG A 454 -8.32 -11.36 -20.23
CA ARG A 454 -9.33 -11.12 -21.27
C ARG A 454 -9.20 -12.18 -22.35
N ASP A 455 -10.27 -12.92 -22.57
CA ASP A 455 -10.32 -13.89 -23.66
C ASP A 455 -10.51 -13.21 -25.02
N ARG A 456 -10.28 -13.95 -26.10
CA ARG A 456 -10.39 -13.45 -27.47
C ARG A 456 -11.81 -13.04 -27.86
N SER A 457 -12.84 -13.46 -27.12
CA SER A 457 -14.23 -13.02 -27.32
C SER A 457 -14.55 -11.70 -26.60
N GLY A 458 -13.61 -11.18 -25.80
CA GLY A 458 -13.78 -9.95 -25.04
C GLY A 458 -14.45 -10.16 -23.69
N VAL A 459 -14.46 -11.38 -23.15
CA VAL A 459 -14.86 -11.62 -21.76
C VAL A 459 -13.64 -11.48 -20.85
N LEU A 460 -13.78 -10.69 -19.78
CA LEU A 460 -12.82 -10.61 -18.71
C LEU A 460 -13.12 -11.66 -17.65
N TRP A 461 -12.08 -12.35 -17.22
CA TRP A 461 -12.09 -13.39 -16.20
C TRP A 461 -11.17 -12.99 -15.06
N LEU A 462 -11.62 -13.21 -13.82
CA LEU A 462 -10.81 -13.14 -12.61
C LEU A 462 -10.30 -14.55 -12.29
N TYR A 463 -9.04 -14.65 -11.93
CA TYR A 463 -8.37 -15.85 -11.44
C TYR A 463 -7.93 -15.59 -10.00
N PRO A 464 -8.75 -16.01 -9.02
CA PRO A 464 -8.42 -15.80 -7.63
C PRO A 464 -7.15 -16.58 -7.25
N GLY A 465 -6.20 -15.93 -6.59
CA GLY A 465 -4.97 -16.53 -6.12
C GLY A 465 -5.20 -17.49 -4.96
N THR A 466 -4.33 -18.48 -4.84
CA THR A 466 -4.31 -19.37 -3.67
C THR A 466 -3.18 -19.05 -2.70
N GLY A 467 -2.22 -18.21 -3.10
CA GLY A 467 -0.96 -18.00 -2.40
C GLY A 467 -0.17 -19.30 -2.22
N GLN A 468 -0.24 -20.22 -3.17
CA GLN A 468 0.44 -21.52 -3.16
C GLN A 468 1.00 -21.84 -4.54
N ALA A 469 2.33 -21.91 -4.67
CA ALA A 469 3.02 -22.08 -5.96
C ALA A 469 2.55 -23.31 -6.76
N GLY A 470 2.25 -24.43 -6.09
CA GLY A 470 1.85 -25.68 -6.73
C GLY A 470 0.45 -25.67 -7.35
N ALA A 471 -0.39 -24.73 -6.93
CA ALA A 471 -1.75 -24.56 -7.43
C ALA A 471 -2.15 -23.08 -7.34
N PRO A 472 -1.55 -22.19 -8.14
CA PRO A 472 -1.54 -20.74 -7.86
C PRO A 472 -2.90 -20.06 -7.99
N PHE A 473 -3.89 -20.70 -8.64
CA PHE A 473 -5.21 -20.12 -8.83
C PHE A 473 -6.33 -21.09 -8.45
N HIS A 474 -7.40 -20.54 -7.89
CA HIS A 474 -8.71 -21.16 -7.81
C HIS A 474 -9.41 -21.18 -9.19
N ALA A 475 -10.61 -21.74 -9.24
CA ALA A 475 -11.45 -21.68 -10.43
C ALA A 475 -11.76 -20.22 -10.82
N ARG A 476 -11.61 -19.91 -12.11
CA ARG A 476 -11.85 -18.56 -12.64
C ARG A 476 -13.31 -18.13 -12.47
N VAL A 477 -13.52 -16.83 -12.27
CA VAL A 477 -14.82 -16.18 -12.16
C VAL A 477 -15.03 -15.27 -13.37
N LYS A 478 -16.23 -15.29 -13.94
CA LYS A 478 -16.56 -14.39 -15.06
C LYS A 478 -16.82 -12.99 -14.50
N VAL A 479 -16.05 -12.00 -14.95
CA VAL A 479 -16.31 -10.59 -14.61
C VAL A 479 -17.37 -10.01 -15.55
N GLY A 480 -17.24 -10.22 -16.86
CA GLY A 480 -18.21 -9.72 -17.85
C GLY A 480 -17.69 -9.69 -19.28
N GLY A 481 -18.58 -9.48 -20.25
CA GLY A 481 -18.23 -9.30 -21.67
C GLY A 481 -17.98 -7.84 -22.06
N GLY A 482 -17.66 -7.59 -23.33
CA GLY A 482 -17.51 -6.23 -23.89
C GLY A 482 -16.13 -5.58 -23.72
N TRP A 483 -15.16 -6.32 -23.16
CA TRP A 483 -13.80 -5.82 -22.95
C TRP A 483 -12.96 -5.72 -24.22
N ASN A 484 -13.48 -6.22 -25.36
CA ASN A 484 -12.94 -5.97 -26.69
C ASN A 484 -13.11 -4.51 -27.14
N SER A 485 -13.91 -3.70 -26.43
CA SER A 485 -13.95 -2.24 -26.62
C SER A 485 -12.65 -1.54 -26.22
N TYR A 486 -11.78 -2.22 -25.47
CA TYR A 486 -10.49 -1.72 -25.02
C TYR A 486 -9.35 -2.24 -25.89
N THR A 487 -8.41 -1.36 -26.23
CA THR A 487 -7.19 -1.71 -26.97
C THR A 487 -6.06 -2.13 -26.05
N LYS A 488 -6.04 -1.65 -24.79
CA LYS A 488 -5.02 -1.96 -23.78
C LYS A 488 -5.66 -2.18 -22.42
N LEU A 489 -5.07 -3.08 -21.65
CA LEU A 489 -5.34 -3.30 -20.23
C LEU A 489 -3.99 -3.28 -19.51
N ALA A 490 -3.93 -2.64 -18.35
CA ALA A 490 -2.75 -2.65 -17.49
C ALA A 490 -3.19 -2.63 -16.03
N ALA A 491 -2.34 -3.16 -15.15
CA ALA A 491 -2.62 -3.33 -13.73
C ALA A 491 -1.59 -2.51 -12.93
N PRO A 492 -1.95 -1.29 -12.51
CA PRO A 492 -1.06 -0.27 -11.94
C PRO A 492 -0.76 -0.43 -10.45
N GLY A 493 -1.37 -1.40 -9.77
CA GLY A 493 -1.45 -1.44 -8.31
C GLY A 493 -2.73 -0.77 -7.79
N ASP A 494 -2.67 -0.23 -6.58
CA ASP A 494 -3.77 0.51 -5.95
C ASP A 494 -3.67 2.01 -6.26
N ILE A 495 -4.34 2.46 -7.32
CA ILE A 495 -4.38 3.88 -7.67
C ILE A 495 -5.26 4.64 -6.68
N THR A 496 -6.22 3.99 -6.04
CA THR A 496 -7.15 4.66 -5.13
C THR A 496 -6.63 4.86 -3.71
N GLY A 497 -5.54 4.20 -3.32
CA GLY A 497 -5.02 4.21 -1.96
C GLY A 497 -5.95 3.54 -0.94
N ASP A 498 -6.90 2.71 -1.38
CA ASP A 498 -7.90 2.05 -0.51
C ASP A 498 -7.48 0.63 -0.07
N GLY A 499 -6.27 0.21 -0.42
CA GLY A 499 -5.65 -1.08 -0.11
C GLY A 499 -6.03 -2.20 -1.08
N LYS A 500 -6.65 -1.89 -2.22
CA LYS A 500 -7.15 -2.89 -3.19
C LYS A 500 -6.53 -2.70 -4.56
N GLY A 501 -6.28 -3.80 -5.26
CA GLY A 501 -5.77 -3.73 -6.62
C GLY A 501 -6.78 -3.06 -7.57
N ASP A 502 -6.29 -2.20 -8.46
CA ASP A 502 -7.09 -1.59 -9.52
C ASP A 502 -6.74 -2.15 -10.91
N LEU A 503 -7.56 -1.80 -11.90
CA LEU A 503 -7.31 -2.07 -13.30
C LEU A 503 -7.50 -0.80 -14.12
N VAL A 504 -6.66 -0.59 -15.14
CA VAL A 504 -6.89 0.46 -16.14
C VAL A 504 -7.10 -0.11 -17.54
N ALA A 505 -7.91 0.59 -18.33
CA ALA A 505 -8.24 0.18 -19.69
C ALA A 505 -8.30 1.38 -20.63
N VAL A 506 -7.76 1.23 -21.84
CA VAL A 506 -7.72 2.30 -22.86
C VAL A 506 -8.60 1.93 -24.03
N ASN A 507 -9.56 2.78 -24.40
CA ASN A 507 -10.40 2.54 -25.58
C ASN A 507 -9.66 2.91 -26.89
N SER A 508 -10.28 2.67 -28.05
CA SER A 508 -9.67 3.00 -29.35
C SER A 508 -9.48 4.51 -29.58
N GLY A 509 -10.29 5.35 -28.94
CA GLY A 509 -10.14 6.81 -28.96
C GLY A 509 -9.04 7.34 -28.04
N GLY A 510 -8.45 6.48 -27.20
CA GLY A 510 -7.38 6.83 -26.27
C GLY A 510 -7.84 7.44 -24.96
N GLU A 511 -9.10 7.28 -24.60
CA GLU A 511 -9.60 7.57 -23.26
C GLU A 511 -9.16 6.44 -22.30
N LEU A 512 -8.57 6.84 -21.18
CA LEU A 512 -8.14 5.96 -20.09
C LEU A 512 -9.23 5.88 -19.05
N PHE A 513 -9.63 4.66 -18.73
CA PHE A 513 -10.59 4.36 -17.67
C PHE A 513 -9.90 3.64 -16.52
N ARG A 514 -10.23 4.04 -15.29
CA ARG A 514 -9.96 3.29 -14.06
C ARG A 514 -11.16 2.40 -13.71
N TYR A 515 -10.87 1.17 -13.34
CA TYR A 515 -11.78 0.21 -12.73
C TYR A 515 -11.29 -0.05 -11.31
N SER A 516 -11.96 0.55 -10.33
CA SER A 516 -11.52 0.41 -8.94
C SER A 516 -11.86 -0.97 -8.38
N GLY A 517 -10.92 -1.58 -7.67
CA GLY A 517 -11.14 -2.83 -6.94
C GLY A 517 -12.25 -2.69 -5.91
N THR A 518 -13.02 -3.76 -5.71
CA THR A 518 -13.98 -3.86 -4.60
C THR A 518 -13.44 -4.71 -3.45
N GLY A 519 -12.51 -5.64 -3.74
CA GLY A 519 -12.14 -6.68 -2.80
C GLY A 519 -13.28 -7.68 -2.60
N GLU A 520 -14.12 -7.89 -3.62
CA GLU A 520 -15.24 -8.81 -3.59
C GLU A 520 -15.25 -9.69 -4.84
N LYS A 521 -14.99 -10.99 -4.67
CA LYS A 521 -14.90 -11.98 -5.76
C LYS A 521 -16.06 -11.94 -6.77
N GLY A 522 -17.28 -11.69 -6.31
CA GLY A 522 -18.47 -11.68 -7.16
C GLY A 522 -18.61 -10.43 -8.03
N THR A 523 -18.07 -9.30 -7.57
CA THR A 523 -18.17 -7.99 -8.22
C THR A 523 -16.83 -7.29 -8.11
N PRO A 524 -15.75 -7.78 -8.76
CA PRO A 524 -14.38 -7.37 -8.43
C PRO A 524 -14.06 -5.90 -8.74
N PHE A 525 -14.86 -5.24 -9.60
CA PHE A 525 -14.64 -3.86 -10.00
C PHE A 525 -15.90 -2.99 -9.84
N LYS A 526 -15.69 -1.76 -9.39
CA LYS A 526 -16.68 -0.67 -9.45
C LYS A 526 -16.92 -0.24 -10.92
N PRO A 527 -18.01 0.51 -11.21
CA PRO A 527 -18.19 1.15 -12.51
C PRO A 527 -16.96 1.99 -12.92
N ARG A 528 -16.63 1.94 -14.20
CA ARG A 528 -15.45 2.62 -14.74
C ARG A 528 -15.55 4.14 -14.58
N VAL A 529 -14.41 4.79 -14.34
CA VAL A 529 -14.28 6.25 -14.28
C VAL A 529 -13.25 6.70 -15.32
N SER A 530 -13.58 7.73 -16.11
CA SER A 530 -12.61 8.32 -17.05
C SER A 530 -11.58 9.14 -16.27
N ILE A 531 -10.30 8.88 -16.50
CA ILE A 531 -9.19 9.48 -15.75
C ILE A 531 -8.13 10.14 -16.67
N GLY A 532 -8.30 10.07 -17.98
CA GLY A 532 -7.41 10.75 -18.93
C GLY A 532 -7.73 10.47 -20.40
N TYR A 533 -7.03 11.19 -21.28
CA TYR A 533 -7.14 11.08 -22.73
C TYR A 533 -5.74 11.05 -23.37
N GLY A 534 -5.64 10.71 -24.66
CA GLY A 534 -4.37 10.73 -25.39
C GLY A 534 -3.58 9.41 -25.40
N TYR A 535 -4.12 8.35 -24.78
CA TYR A 535 -3.42 7.07 -24.64
C TYR A 535 -3.40 6.21 -25.92
N GLN A 536 -4.03 6.67 -27.01
CA GLN A 536 -3.90 6.09 -28.35
C GLN A 536 -2.51 6.34 -28.97
N THR A 537 -1.71 7.22 -28.38
CA THR A 537 -0.31 7.46 -28.77
C THR A 537 0.61 6.28 -28.41
N TYR A 538 0.22 5.50 -27.40
CA TYR A 538 1.00 4.37 -26.92
C TYR A 538 0.78 3.10 -27.74
N ASN A 539 1.86 2.37 -28.00
CA ASN A 539 1.80 0.99 -28.49
C ASN A 539 1.49 0.04 -27.34
N ASN A 540 2.08 0.28 -26.17
CA ASN A 540 1.95 -0.57 -25.00
C ASN A 540 1.77 0.26 -23.73
N LEU A 541 1.04 -0.33 -22.78
CA LEU A 541 0.89 0.11 -21.41
C LEU A 541 1.08 -1.16 -20.57
N TYR A 542 2.04 -1.13 -19.64
CA TYR A 542 2.47 -2.29 -18.85
C TYR A 542 2.04 -2.13 -17.40
#